data_AF-A0A841J9T7-F1
#
_entry.id   AF-A0A841J9T7-F1
#
_cell.length_a   1.000
_cell.length_b   1.000
_cell.length_c   1.000
_cell.angle_alpha   90.00
_cell.angle_beta   90.00
_cell.angle_gamma   90.00
#
_symmetry.space_group_name_H-M   'P 1'
#
loop_
_entity.id
_entity.type
_entity.pdbx_description
1 polymer ?
#
loop_
_entity_poly.entity_id
_entity_poly.type
_entity_poly.pdbx_seq_one_letter_code
_entity_poly.pdbx_strand_id
1 'polypeptide(L)'
;MTEWVSKWVQEGRLWIWRYANPRRDWRGWHFSADPAGCRSVRNLLDRMSGGGACHRTLKLDSITDDVLRVPNYDQKSFGQFSRVRIEYQPDAQDLSLHPENDRLVLTVGNRRLQKLASAFTDVEIDGGDFGIRTSDNRRAEHWMFWWPPRERN
;
A
#
# COMPACT_ATOMS: atom_id res chain seq x y z
N MET A 1 16.18 -7.71 -13.18
CA MET A 1 15.33 -8.02 -12.00
C MET A 1 15.99 -9.17 -11.27
N THR A 2 16.29 -9.00 -9.99
CA THR A 2 17.01 -10.01 -9.21
C THR A 2 16.17 -11.29 -9.08
N GLU A 3 16.78 -12.46 -9.26
CA GLU A 3 16.09 -13.76 -9.48
C GLU A 3 15.12 -14.17 -8.35
N TRP A 4 15.35 -13.69 -7.13
CA TRP A 4 14.49 -13.93 -5.97
C TRP A 4 13.19 -13.09 -5.94
N VAL A 5 13.16 -11.90 -6.57
CA VAL A 5 11.97 -11.04 -6.69
C VAL A 5 11.08 -11.59 -7.79
N SER A 6 11.66 -12.18 -8.84
CA SER A 6 10.88 -12.82 -9.90
C SER A 6 10.19 -14.10 -9.45
N LYS A 7 10.77 -14.83 -8.48
CA LYS A 7 10.19 -16.04 -7.86
C LYS A 7 9.15 -15.73 -6.78
N TRP A 8 9.00 -14.48 -6.35
CA TRP A 8 7.98 -14.12 -5.36
C TRP A 8 6.58 -14.22 -5.96
N VAL A 9 5.64 -14.78 -5.19
CA VAL A 9 4.23 -14.92 -5.57
C VAL A 9 3.38 -14.22 -4.51
N GLN A 10 2.37 -13.48 -4.98
CA GLN A 10 1.45 -12.82 -4.07
C GLN A 10 0.56 -13.84 -3.36
N GLU A 11 0.38 -13.61 -2.07
CA GLU A 11 -0.58 -14.30 -1.21
C GLU A 11 -1.49 -13.27 -0.56
N GLY A 12 -2.72 -13.67 -0.23
CA GLY A 12 -3.71 -12.81 0.40
C GLY A 12 -4.17 -11.63 -0.46
N ARG A 13 -4.95 -10.75 0.18
CA ARG A 13 -5.64 -9.62 -0.43
C ARG A 13 -5.00 -8.31 -0.03
N LEU A 14 -5.04 -7.34 -0.95
CA LEU A 14 -4.52 -5.99 -0.79
C LEU A 14 -5.51 -5.00 -1.40
N TRP A 15 -5.88 -3.99 -0.63
CA TRP A 15 -6.74 -2.89 -1.06
C TRP A 15 -5.96 -1.59 -0.98
N ILE A 16 -6.01 -0.82 -2.06
CA ILE A 16 -5.43 0.53 -2.11
C ILE A 16 -6.46 1.46 -2.75
N TRP A 17 -6.79 2.54 -2.07
CA TRP A 17 -7.74 3.52 -2.58
C TRP A 17 -7.41 4.94 -2.14
N ARG A 18 -8.04 5.89 -2.81
CA ARG A 18 -8.11 7.29 -2.39
C ARG A 18 -9.58 7.69 -2.47
N TYR A 19 -10.04 8.61 -1.64
CA TYR A 19 -11.40 9.12 -1.76
C TYR A 19 -11.52 10.15 -2.88
N ALA A 20 -12.66 10.17 -3.59
CA ALA A 20 -12.90 11.14 -4.66
C ALA A 20 -13.01 12.59 -4.14
N ASN A 21 -13.62 12.78 -2.97
CA ASN A 21 -13.82 14.08 -2.34
C ASN A 21 -13.36 14.08 -0.87
N PRO A 22 -12.04 13.99 -0.60
CA PRO A 22 -11.53 13.82 0.75
C PRO A 22 -11.60 15.13 1.56
N ARG A 23 -12.07 15.02 2.81
CA ARG A 23 -11.78 16.02 3.86
C ARG A 23 -10.28 16.03 4.16
N ARG A 24 -9.78 17.08 4.80
CA ARG A 24 -8.33 17.30 5.02
C ARG A 24 -7.59 16.06 5.56
N ASP A 25 -8.16 15.41 6.57
CA ASP A 25 -7.53 14.28 7.26
C ASP A 25 -7.73 12.93 6.53
N TRP A 26 -8.53 12.92 5.45
CA TRP A 26 -8.82 11.78 4.57
C TRP A 26 -8.11 11.91 3.22
N ARG A 27 -7.17 12.84 3.11
CA ARG A 27 -6.34 13.03 1.91
C ARG A 27 -5.23 11.97 1.85
N GLY A 28 -4.71 11.76 0.65
CA GLY A 28 -3.68 10.75 0.40
C GLY A 28 -4.26 9.39 0.04
N TRP A 29 -3.40 8.39 0.12
CA TRP A 29 -3.73 7.00 -0.19
C TRP A 29 -4.04 6.23 1.08
N HIS A 30 -4.96 5.28 0.95
CA HIS A 30 -5.43 4.41 2.00
C HIS A 30 -5.09 2.98 1.63
N PHE A 31 -4.65 2.23 2.62
CA PHE A 31 -4.17 0.86 2.48
C PHE A 31 -4.89 -0.04 3.48
N SER A 32 -5.15 -1.26 3.05
CA SER A 32 -5.57 -2.36 3.90
C SER A 32 -5.12 -3.66 3.26
N ALA A 33 -4.89 -4.69 4.05
CA ALA A 33 -4.58 -6.03 3.57
C ALA A 33 -5.01 -7.05 4.62
N ASP A 34 -5.32 -8.27 4.20
CA ASP A 34 -5.49 -9.37 5.13
C ASP A 34 -4.11 -9.81 5.68
N PRO A 35 -4.06 -10.63 6.75
CA PRO A 35 -2.78 -11.04 7.33
C PRO A 35 -1.83 -11.73 6.33
N ALA A 36 -2.36 -12.49 5.36
CA ALA A 36 -1.53 -13.12 4.33
C ALA A 36 -0.99 -12.08 3.33
N GLY A 37 -1.80 -11.08 2.97
CA GLY A 37 -1.44 -9.94 2.13
C GLY A 37 -0.35 -9.09 2.78
N CYS A 38 -0.48 -8.79 4.07
CA CYS A 38 0.56 -8.09 4.83
C CYS A 38 1.89 -8.85 4.79
N ARG A 39 1.90 -10.14 5.13
CA ARG A 39 3.12 -10.98 5.04
C ARG A 39 3.70 -11.01 3.64
N SER A 40 2.84 -11.13 2.63
CA SER A 40 3.25 -11.21 1.24
C SER A 40 3.94 -9.92 0.80
N VAL A 41 3.37 -8.75 1.09
CA VAL A 41 3.96 -7.44 0.79
C VAL A 41 5.27 -7.24 1.56
N ARG A 42 5.32 -7.56 2.86
CA ARG A 42 6.56 -7.47 3.65
C ARG A 42 7.67 -8.34 3.08
N ASN A 43 7.35 -9.58 2.72
CA ASN A 43 8.32 -10.50 2.12
C ASN A 43 8.83 -9.97 0.76
N LEU A 44 7.97 -9.32 -0.02
CA LEU A 44 8.39 -8.67 -1.26
C LEU A 44 9.37 -7.52 -0.99
N LEU A 45 9.02 -6.62 -0.07
CA LEU A 45 9.85 -5.46 0.28
C LEU A 45 11.22 -5.91 0.82
N ASP A 46 11.25 -6.95 1.65
CA ASP A 46 12.49 -7.54 2.16
C ASP A 46 13.39 -8.07 1.03
N ARG A 47 12.82 -8.80 0.05
CA ARG A 47 13.57 -9.28 -1.13
C ARG A 47 14.05 -8.16 -2.06
N MET A 48 13.39 -7.01 -2.06
CA MET A 48 13.80 -5.83 -2.82
C MET A 48 14.93 -5.07 -2.11
N SER A 49 14.93 -5.08 -0.77
CA SER A 49 15.89 -4.38 0.08
C SER A 49 17.34 -4.82 -0.20
N GLY A 50 18.27 -3.87 -0.16
CA GLY A 50 19.71 -4.14 -0.36
C GLY A 50 20.12 -4.52 -1.79
N GLY A 51 19.16 -4.71 -2.71
CA GLY A 51 19.43 -4.96 -4.12
C GLY A 51 19.54 -3.68 -4.96
N GLY A 52 19.72 -3.86 -6.28
CA GLY A 52 19.56 -2.78 -7.27
C GLY A 52 18.09 -2.49 -7.60
N ALA A 53 17.87 -1.48 -8.44
CA ALA A 53 16.52 -1.09 -8.85
C ALA A 53 15.75 -2.27 -9.48
N CYS A 54 14.52 -2.49 -9.02
CA CYS A 54 13.68 -3.59 -9.48
C CYS A 54 12.20 -3.29 -9.26
N HIS A 55 11.31 -4.15 -9.73
CA HIS A 55 9.88 -3.97 -9.56
C HIS A 55 9.15 -5.30 -9.46
N ARG A 56 7.92 -5.26 -8.94
CA ARG A 56 6.96 -6.36 -9.02
C ARG A 56 5.55 -5.80 -9.08
N THR A 57 4.66 -6.50 -9.77
CA THR A 57 3.25 -6.12 -9.87
C THR A 57 2.41 -7.05 -9.02
N LEU A 58 1.58 -6.45 -8.18
CA LEU A 58 0.60 -7.11 -7.32
C LEU A 58 -0.79 -6.85 -7.88
N LYS A 59 -1.69 -7.80 -7.66
CA LYS A 59 -3.12 -7.62 -7.83
C LYS A 59 -3.69 -6.86 -6.63
N LEU A 60 -4.59 -5.94 -6.92
CA LEU A 60 -5.43 -5.28 -5.93
C LEU A 60 -6.82 -5.90 -5.99
N ASP A 61 -7.40 -6.09 -4.82
CA ASP A 61 -8.78 -6.53 -4.70
C ASP A 61 -9.72 -5.31 -4.80
N SER A 62 -10.96 -5.56 -5.19
CA SER A 62 -11.93 -4.51 -5.47
C SER A 62 -12.27 -3.70 -4.22
N ILE A 63 -12.39 -2.38 -4.40
CA ILE A 63 -12.83 -1.47 -3.33
C ILE A 63 -14.36 -1.56 -3.24
N THR A 64 -14.83 -2.42 -2.34
CA THR A 64 -16.25 -2.61 -2.04
C THR A 64 -16.73 -1.64 -0.96
N ASP A 65 -18.05 -1.55 -0.77
CA ASP A 65 -18.63 -0.77 0.32
C ASP A 65 -18.14 -1.24 1.70
N ASP A 66 -17.88 -2.53 1.89
CA ASP A 66 -17.37 -3.04 3.16
C ASP A 66 -15.94 -2.56 3.44
N VAL A 67 -15.10 -2.39 2.41
CA VAL A 67 -13.76 -1.76 2.55
C VAL A 67 -13.90 -0.29 2.91
N LEU A 68 -14.81 0.44 2.24
CA LEU A 68 -15.04 1.87 2.48
C LEU A 68 -15.72 2.17 3.82
N ARG A 69 -16.42 1.19 4.41
CA ARG A 69 -17.02 1.30 5.75
C ARG A 69 -16.03 1.11 6.88
N VAL A 70 -14.89 0.44 6.67
CA VAL A 70 -13.89 0.23 7.74
C VAL A 70 -13.49 1.55 8.40
N PRO A 71 -13.19 2.62 7.65
CA PRO A 71 -12.82 3.90 8.25
C PRO A 71 -14.03 4.73 8.71
N ASN A 72 -15.25 4.20 8.57
CA ASN A 72 -16.51 4.92 8.77
C ASN A 72 -16.59 6.26 7.99
N TYR A 73 -16.00 6.26 6.79
CA TYR A 73 -15.97 7.43 5.90
C TYR A 73 -16.71 7.09 4.61
N ASP A 74 -18.04 7.24 4.68
CA ASP A 74 -19.02 6.89 3.65
C ASP A 74 -18.91 7.79 2.41
N GLN A 75 -17.79 7.67 1.71
CA GLN A 75 -17.44 8.40 0.50
C GLN A 75 -16.90 7.44 -0.55
N LYS A 76 -17.20 7.72 -1.81
CA LYS A 76 -16.75 6.90 -2.93
C LYS A 76 -15.24 6.98 -3.11
N SER A 77 -14.64 5.87 -3.54
CA SER A 77 -13.25 5.87 -4.00
C SER A 77 -13.09 6.63 -5.31
N PHE A 78 -11.91 7.23 -5.48
CA PHE A 78 -11.43 7.76 -6.73
C PHE A 78 -10.94 6.61 -7.60
N GLY A 79 -11.76 6.25 -8.60
CA GLY A 79 -11.46 5.15 -9.51
C GLY A 79 -11.40 3.78 -8.82
N GLN A 80 -11.04 2.78 -9.62
CA GLN A 80 -10.69 1.45 -9.17
C GLN A 80 -9.44 1.01 -9.95
N PHE A 81 -8.50 0.41 -9.23
CA PHE A 81 -7.27 -0.10 -9.80
C PHE A 81 -7.21 -1.58 -9.50
N SER A 82 -6.91 -2.40 -10.51
CA SER A 82 -6.82 -3.85 -10.35
C SER A 82 -5.42 -4.31 -9.97
N ARG A 83 -4.42 -3.43 -10.07
CA ARG A 83 -3.00 -3.75 -9.89
C ARG A 83 -2.21 -2.58 -9.32
N VAL A 84 -1.17 -2.89 -8.57
CA VAL A 84 -0.12 -1.95 -8.17
C VAL A 84 1.24 -2.50 -8.58
N ARG A 85 2.04 -1.67 -9.23
CA ARG A 85 3.45 -1.95 -9.52
C ARG A 85 4.28 -1.29 -8.43
N ILE A 86 4.91 -2.10 -7.59
CA ILE A 86 5.90 -1.63 -6.62
C ILE A 86 7.24 -1.55 -7.33
N GLU A 87 7.77 -0.34 -7.42
CA GLU A 87 9.10 -0.03 -7.93
C GLU A 87 10.02 0.30 -6.76
N TYR A 88 11.04 -0.54 -6.61
CA TYR A 88 12.11 -0.26 -5.69
C TYR A 88 13.22 0.50 -6.42
N GLN A 89 13.48 1.71 -5.94
CA GLN A 89 14.53 2.61 -6.42
C GLN A 89 15.40 2.97 -5.22
N PRO A 90 16.61 2.39 -5.07
CA PRO A 90 17.44 2.54 -3.86
C PRO A 90 17.60 3.98 -3.37
N ASP A 91 17.75 4.93 -4.30
CA ASP A 91 18.01 6.35 -4.04
C ASP A 91 16.75 7.18 -3.80
N ALA A 92 15.55 6.62 -4.02
CA ALA A 92 14.30 7.32 -3.78
C ALA A 92 14.16 7.68 -2.29
N GLN A 93 13.99 8.98 -2.03
CA GLN A 93 13.92 9.50 -0.66
C GLN A 93 12.54 9.38 -0.05
N ASP A 94 11.51 9.46 -0.88
CA ASP A 94 10.12 9.56 -0.49
C ASP A 94 9.30 8.38 -1.02
N LEU A 95 8.19 8.12 -0.35
CA LEU A 95 7.16 7.21 -0.84
C LEU A 95 6.28 7.99 -1.83
N SER A 96 6.11 7.46 -3.03
CA SER A 96 5.17 8.02 -4.00
C SER A 96 4.21 6.94 -4.47
N LEU A 97 2.99 7.35 -4.76
CA LEU A 97 1.95 6.48 -5.31
C LEU A 97 1.09 7.32 -6.23
N HIS A 98 0.99 6.91 -7.49
CA HIS A 98 0.24 7.63 -8.50
C HIS A 98 -0.45 6.65 -9.47
N PRO A 99 -1.58 7.05 -10.05
CA PRO A 99 -2.19 6.32 -11.15
C PRO A 99 -1.32 6.40 -12.41
N GLU A 100 -1.18 5.28 -13.10
CA GLU A 100 -0.63 5.21 -14.45
C GLU A 100 -1.50 4.25 -15.26
N ASN A 101 -2.30 4.79 -16.19
CA ASN A 101 -3.31 4.03 -16.94
C ASN A 101 -4.30 3.29 -16.00
N ASP A 102 -4.33 1.96 -16.06
CA ASP A 102 -5.23 1.06 -15.32
C ASP A 102 -4.62 0.51 -14.01
N ARG A 103 -3.43 0.99 -13.63
CA ARG A 103 -2.69 0.53 -12.45
C ARG A 103 -2.21 1.68 -11.58
N LEU A 104 -1.79 1.33 -10.38
CA LEU A 104 -1.02 2.21 -9.52
C LEU A 104 0.47 1.92 -9.67
N VAL A 105 1.30 2.95 -9.51
CA VAL A 105 2.76 2.83 -9.42
C VAL A 105 3.20 3.36 -8.06
N LEU A 106 3.73 2.46 -7.22
CA LEU A 106 4.27 2.76 -5.91
C LEU A 106 5.80 2.80 -6.01
N THR A 107 6.43 3.93 -5.73
CA THR A 107 7.89 4.01 -5.64
C THR A 107 8.33 4.03 -4.18
N VAL A 108 9.33 3.20 -3.87
CA VAL A 108 9.94 3.11 -2.53
C VAL A 108 11.46 2.95 -2.66
N GLY A 109 12.21 3.65 -1.81
CA GLY A 109 13.66 3.49 -1.71
C GLY A 109 14.10 3.08 -0.30
N ASN A 110 15.41 2.87 -0.13
CA ASN A 110 16.01 2.34 1.10
C ASN A 110 15.53 3.06 2.36
N ARG A 111 15.46 4.39 2.27
CA ARG A 111 15.16 5.27 3.41
C ARG A 111 13.81 4.99 4.07
N ARG A 112 12.79 4.64 3.28
CA ARG A 112 11.41 4.49 3.77
C ARG A 112 10.84 3.09 3.60
N LEU A 113 11.58 2.18 2.97
CA LEU A 113 11.19 0.78 2.79
C LEU A 113 10.83 0.12 4.12
N GLN A 114 11.69 0.25 5.14
CA GLN A 114 11.43 -0.32 6.46
C GLN A 114 10.17 0.28 7.09
N LYS A 115 9.93 1.58 6.93
CA LYS A 115 8.72 2.23 7.47
C LYS A 115 7.45 1.70 6.82
N LEU A 116 7.48 1.48 5.50
CA LEU A 116 6.36 0.88 4.77
C LEU A 116 6.16 -0.58 5.21
N ALA A 117 7.23 -1.36 5.33
CA ALA A 117 7.16 -2.75 5.80
C ALA A 117 6.59 -2.84 7.23
N SER A 118 7.02 -1.96 8.14
CA SER A 118 6.47 -1.89 9.51
C SER A 118 4.98 -1.55 9.52
N ALA A 119 4.51 -0.67 8.64
CA ALA A 119 3.07 -0.36 8.56
C ALA A 119 2.25 -1.62 8.21
N PHE A 120 2.74 -2.47 7.30
CA PHE A 120 2.08 -3.76 7.03
C PHE A 120 2.20 -4.76 8.18
N THR A 121 3.28 -4.69 8.98
CA THR A 121 3.37 -5.50 10.22
C THR A 121 2.29 -5.09 11.20
N ASP A 122 2.12 -3.78 11.40
CA ASP A 122 1.11 -3.25 12.32
C ASP A 122 -0.30 -3.68 11.89
N VAL A 123 -0.63 -3.60 10.60
CA VAL A 123 -1.92 -4.09 10.08
C VAL A 123 -2.10 -5.60 10.26
N GLU A 124 -1.02 -6.39 10.12
CA GLU A 124 -1.07 -7.85 10.28
C GLU A 124 -1.48 -8.28 11.69
N ILE A 125 -1.07 -7.52 12.73
CA ILE A 125 -1.30 -7.84 14.14
C ILE A 125 -2.52 -7.11 14.72
N ASP A 126 -3.56 -6.93 13.89
CA ASP A 126 -4.80 -6.21 14.21
C ASP A 126 -4.62 -4.71 14.51
N GLY A 127 -3.58 -4.09 13.96
CA GLY A 127 -3.45 -2.64 13.89
C GLY A 127 -4.28 -2.03 12.75
N GLY A 128 -4.65 -0.77 12.92
CA GLY A 128 -5.40 0.03 11.96
C GLY A 128 -5.64 1.42 12.51
N ASP A 129 -6.17 2.32 11.67
CA ASP A 129 -6.39 3.74 12.01
C ASP A 129 -5.09 4.47 12.38
N PHE A 130 -4.09 4.36 11.51
CA PHE A 130 -2.87 5.13 11.64
C PHE A 130 -2.33 5.58 10.28
N GLY A 131 -1.48 6.61 10.31
CA GLY A 131 -0.84 7.16 9.13
C GLY A 131 0.68 7.06 9.18
N ILE A 132 1.30 6.84 8.02
CA ILE A 132 2.74 7.01 7.85
C ILE A 132 3.04 8.25 7.01
N ARG A 133 4.16 8.90 7.32
CA ARG A 133 4.70 9.99 6.50
C ARG A 133 5.36 9.44 5.26
N THR A 134 4.98 10.00 4.11
CA THR A 134 5.53 9.68 2.80
C THR A 134 6.80 10.45 2.49
N SER A 135 6.99 11.61 3.11
CA SER A 135 8.14 12.50 2.93
C SER A 135 8.51 13.21 4.24
N ASP A 136 9.68 13.85 4.26
CA ASP A 136 10.07 14.79 5.33
C ASP A 136 9.37 16.14 5.16
N ASN A 137 8.84 16.42 3.96
CA ASN A 137 7.99 17.56 3.71
C ASN A 137 6.70 17.43 4.52
N ARG A 138 6.52 18.31 5.51
CA ARG A 138 5.32 18.35 6.39
C ARG A 138 4.01 18.62 5.64
N ARG A 139 4.06 19.06 4.38
CA ARG A 139 2.89 19.26 3.52
C ARG A 139 2.53 18.03 2.69
N ALA A 140 3.38 17.02 2.65
CA ALA A 140 3.10 15.79 1.91
C ALA A 140 1.94 15.03 2.58
N GLU A 141 1.04 14.49 1.76
CA GLU A 141 -0.08 13.69 2.24
C GLU A 141 0.45 12.42 2.92
N HIS A 142 -0.13 12.08 4.07
CA HIS A 142 0.14 10.81 4.74
C HIS A 142 -0.54 9.67 3.99
N TRP A 143 -0.04 8.46 4.20
CA TRP A 143 -0.75 7.25 3.81
C TRP A 143 -1.38 6.61 5.02
N MET A 144 -2.68 6.32 4.93
CA MET A 144 -3.47 5.78 6.03
C MET A 144 -3.60 4.27 5.90
N PHE A 145 -3.50 3.56 7.01
CA PHE A 145 -3.60 2.11 7.10
C PHE A 145 -4.80 1.75 7.97
N TRP A 146 -5.58 0.77 7.50
CA TRP A 146 -6.84 0.35 8.12
C TRP A 146 -6.86 -1.15 8.31
N TRP A 147 -7.66 -1.61 9.27
CA TRP A 147 -7.95 -3.03 9.43
C TRP A 147 -8.46 -3.65 8.12
N PRO A 148 -8.23 -4.96 7.89
CA PRO A 148 -8.92 -5.66 6.82
C PRO A 148 -10.44 -5.58 7.02
N PRO A 149 -11.23 -5.53 5.92
CA PRO A 149 -12.67 -5.68 6.03
C PRO A 149 -12.99 -7.01 6.71
N ARG A 150 -13.93 -6.99 7.65
CA ARG A 150 -14.37 -8.24 8.31
C ARG A 150 -14.97 -9.16 7.27
N GLU A 151 -14.48 -10.40 7.20
CA GLU A 151 -15.15 -11.42 6.41
C GLU A 151 -16.54 -11.65 7.03
N ARG A 152 -17.59 -11.41 6.26
CA ARG A 152 -18.94 -11.82 6.65
C ARG A 152 -18.97 -13.34 6.53
N ASN A 153 -18.96 -14.01 7.68
CA ASN A 153 -19.30 -15.43 7.79
C ASN A 153 -20.81 -15.62 7.63
#